data_AF-A0AAD7T8J9-F1
#
_entry.id   AF-A0AAD7T8J9-F1
#
_cell.length_a   1.000
_cell.length_b   1.000
_cell.length_c   1.000
_cell.angle_alpha   90.00
_cell.angle_beta   90.00
_cell.angle_gamma   90.00
#
_symmetry.space_group_name_H-M   'P 1'
#
loop_
_entity.id
_entity.type
_entity.pdbx_description
1 polymer ?
#
loop_
_entity_poly.entity_id
_entity_poly.type
_entity_poly.pdbx_seq_one_letter_code
_entity_poly.pdbx_strand_id
1 'polypeptide(L)'
;MITEISTDNAIVQAEILNLHNAFRRAVKPTASNMLKMSWSAAAAKSAQEWVNGCSMSHGPPSSRMIGDYECGENLMEASTALPWSAVINAWHSEVKNYQYSNGSANGGVIGHYTQVVWFSSYEVGCAVASCENSIYFYGCHYYRAGNFRRIPPYTAGPPCADCLDACDDKLCTNPCPYMNKYSNCPSLEREAGCGNRYVSAWCPALCQCHSQIIAPGKK
;
A
#
# COMPACT_ATOMS: atom_id res chain seq x y z
N MET A 1 0.52 -13.14 24.99
CA MET A 1 -0.51 -13.20 23.91
C MET A 1 -0.61 -11.86 23.18
N ILE A 2 -1.26 -10.79 23.66
CA ILE A 2 -1.27 -9.50 22.93
C ILE A 2 0.11 -8.86 22.82
N THR A 3 0.92 -8.93 23.89
CA THR A 3 2.27 -8.34 23.92
C THR A 3 3.22 -8.92 22.88
N GLU A 4 3.01 -10.16 22.45
CA GLU A 4 3.84 -10.85 21.44
C GLU A 4 3.47 -10.44 20.01
N ILE A 5 2.24 -9.98 19.80
CA ILE A 5 1.72 -9.51 18.50
C ILE A 5 1.59 -7.98 18.44
N SER A 6 1.99 -7.28 19.51
CA SER A 6 1.95 -5.83 19.60
C SER A 6 2.91 -5.22 18.59
N THR A 7 2.41 -4.24 17.83
CA THR A 7 3.17 -3.53 16.81
C THR A 7 4.00 -2.38 17.39
N ASP A 8 4.01 -2.17 18.71
CA ASP A 8 5.02 -1.33 19.39
C ASP A 8 6.38 -2.03 19.45
N ASN A 9 6.41 -3.36 19.30
CA ASN A 9 7.63 -4.15 19.32
C ASN A 9 8.33 -4.10 17.95
N ALA A 10 9.57 -3.60 17.91
CA ALA A 10 10.38 -3.50 16.70
C ALA A 10 10.61 -4.84 15.97
N ILE A 11 10.61 -5.97 16.69
CA ILE A 11 10.73 -7.31 16.08
C ILE A 11 9.47 -7.63 15.26
N VAL A 12 8.29 -7.29 15.78
CA VAL A 12 7.00 -7.49 15.09
C VAL A 12 6.90 -6.55 13.89
N GLN A 13 7.32 -5.28 14.04
CA GLN A 13 7.39 -4.33 12.93
C GLN A 13 8.30 -4.87 11.81
N ALA A 14 9.45 -5.43 12.16
CA ALA A 14 10.38 -6.03 11.19
C ALA A 14 9.79 -7.28 10.51
N GLU A 15 9.08 -8.16 11.23
CA GLU A 15 8.37 -9.31 10.65
C GLU A 15 7.38 -8.84 9.57
N ILE A 16 6.53 -7.86 9.90
CA ILE A 16 5.53 -7.30 8.99
C ILE A 16 6.20 -6.76 7.73
N LEU A 17 7.22 -5.91 7.88
CA LEU A 17 7.92 -5.31 6.74
C LEU A 17 8.61 -6.35 5.87
N ASN A 18 9.29 -7.32 6.49
CA ASN A 18 10.03 -8.34 5.77
C ASN A 18 9.10 -9.20 4.93
N LEU A 19 7.93 -9.58 5.46
CA LEU A 19 6.93 -10.34 4.72
C LEU A 19 6.35 -9.55 3.55
N HIS A 20 5.95 -8.30 3.77
CA HIS A 20 5.45 -7.44 2.68
C HIS A 20 6.49 -7.31 1.57
N ASN A 21 7.74 -6.97 1.91
CA ASN A 21 8.80 -6.83 0.93
C ASN A 21 9.15 -8.16 0.24
N ALA A 22 9.08 -9.30 0.93
CA ALA A 22 9.26 -10.61 0.32
C ALA A 22 8.19 -10.91 -0.74
N PHE A 23 6.90 -10.67 -0.42
CA PHE A 23 5.82 -10.84 -1.40
C PHE A 23 5.94 -9.89 -2.59
N ARG A 24 6.29 -8.63 -2.33
CA ARG A 24 6.51 -7.61 -3.37
C ARG A 24 7.63 -7.99 -4.34
N ARG A 25 8.72 -8.61 -3.86
CA ARG A 25 9.80 -9.15 -4.72
C ARG A 25 9.39 -10.37 -5.53
N ALA A 26 8.43 -11.14 -5.03
CA ALA A 26 8.07 -12.45 -5.56
C ALA A 26 6.91 -12.41 -6.57
N VAL A 27 6.33 -11.24 -6.85
CA VAL A 27 5.17 -11.10 -7.72
C VAL A 27 5.38 -11.72 -9.11
N LYS A 28 4.28 -12.25 -9.65
CA LYS A 28 4.20 -12.81 -11.01
C LYS A 28 3.01 -12.19 -11.75
N PRO A 29 3.22 -11.57 -12.92
CA PRO A 29 4.51 -11.27 -13.56
C PRO A 29 5.41 -10.37 -12.70
N THR A 30 6.70 -10.29 -13.01
CA THR A 30 7.64 -9.43 -12.26
C THR A 30 7.30 -7.96 -12.45
N ALA A 31 7.63 -7.11 -11.48
CA ALA A 31 7.31 -5.70 -11.47
C ALA A 31 8.53 -4.81 -11.75
N SER A 32 8.41 -3.81 -12.63
CA SER A 32 9.48 -2.86 -12.93
C SER A 32 9.57 -1.68 -11.95
N ASN A 33 8.48 -1.34 -11.26
CA ASN A 33 8.32 -0.13 -10.45
C ASN A 33 7.93 -0.38 -8.99
N MET A 34 8.09 -1.60 -8.48
CA MET A 34 7.64 -1.97 -7.13
C MET A 34 8.48 -1.26 -6.06
N LEU A 35 7.93 -0.32 -5.30
CA LEU A 35 8.68 0.33 -4.22
C LEU A 35 8.93 -0.61 -3.04
N LYS A 36 10.06 -0.45 -2.37
CA LYS A 36 10.34 -1.05 -1.06
C LYS A 36 9.48 -0.40 0.01
N MET A 37 8.87 -1.20 0.87
CA MET A 37 8.11 -0.72 2.02
C MET A 37 9.02 -0.44 3.22
N SER A 38 8.77 0.66 3.92
CA SER A 38 9.29 1.01 5.25
C SER A 38 8.17 1.12 6.29
N TRP A 39 8.53 1.06 7.57
CA TRP A 39 7.55 1.21 8.66
C TRP A 39 7.22 2.68 8.86
N SER A 40 5.94 3.00 9.00
CA SER A 40 5.47 4.35 9.33
C SER A 40 4.77 4.37 10.68
N ALA A 41 5.37 5.08 11.64
CA ALA A 41 4.76 5.30 12.95
C ALA A 41 3.43 6.06 12.86
N ALA A 42 3.30 6.99 11.89
CA ALA A 42 2.05 7.71 11.66
C ALA A 42 0.95 6.77 11.17
N ALA A 43 1.27 5.86 10.23
CA ALA A 43 0.32 4.85 9.76
C ALA A 43 -0.04 3.84 10.87
N ALA A 44 0.93 3.44 11.70
CA ALA A 44 0.68 2.53 12.81
C ALA A 44 -0.25 3.15 13.85
N LYS A 45 -0.03 4.43 14.18
CA LYS A 45 -0.90 5.20 15.07
C LYS A 45 -2.32 5.31 14.50
N SER A 46 -2.46 5.66 13.22
CA SER A 46 -3.77 5.76 12.56
C SER A 46 -4.49 4.40 12.52
N ALA A 47 -3.77 3.31 12.25
CA ALA A 47 -4.31 1.96 12.31
C ALA A 47 -4.76 1.59 13.72
N GLN A 48 -3.98 1.92 14.76
CA GLN A 48 -4.32 1.65 16.15
C GLN A 48 -5.58 2.39 16.59
N GLU A 49 -5.70 3.68 16.23
CA GLU A 49 -6.91 4.47 16.47
C GLU A 49 -8.14 3.81 15.83
N TRP A 50 -8.00 3.23 14.62
CA TRP A 50 -9.08 2.54 13.93
C TRP A 50 -9.47 1.21 14.59
N VAL A 51 -8.50 0.31 14.82
CA VAL A 51 -8.81 -1.03 15.34
C VAL A 51 -9.31 -1.00 16.79
N ASN A 52 -8.93 0.02 17.56
CA ASN A 52 -9.49 0.25 18.91
C ASN A 52 -11.01 0.49 18.90
N GLY A 53 -11.56 0.94 17.77
CA GLY A 53 -13.00 1.14 17.61
C GLY A 53 -13.79 -0.17 17.51
N CYS A 54 -13.14 -1.31 17.25
CA CYS A 54 -13.77 -2.63 17.23
C CYS A 54 -15.05 -2.70 16.36
N SER A 55 -15.05 -1.99 15.23
CA SER A 55 -16.18 -1.92 14.29
C SER A 55 -16.22 -3.06 13.27
N MET A 56 -15.13 -3.83 13.18
CA MET A 56 -14.94 -4.96 12.25
C MET A 56 -15.29 -4.59 10.80
N SER A 57 -15.07 -3.33 10.44
CA SER A 57 -15.43 -2.77 9.14
C SER A 57 -14.48 -1.67 8.71
N HIS A 58 -14.41 -1.43 7.41
CA HIS A 58 -13.65 -0.30 6.85
C HIS A 58 -14.31 1.04 7.18
N GLY A 59 -13.46 2.02 7.46
CA GLY A 59 -13.88 3.40 7.70
C GLY A 59 -14.02 4.25 6.45
N PRO A 60 -14.58 5.46 6.56
CA PRO A 60 -14.47 6.45 5.50
C PRO A 60 -12.98 6.80 5.24
N PRO A 61 -12.57 7.15 4.01
CA PRO A 61 -11.22 7.63 3.70
C PRO A 61 -10.64 8.66 4.68
N SER A 62 -11.49 9.53 5.22
CA SER A 62 -11.11 10.56 6.18
C SER A 62 -10.57 10.03 7.50
N SER A 63 -10.81 8.75 7.85
CA SER A 63 -10.29 8.13 9.09
C SER A 63 -8.84 7.65 8.98
N ARG A 64 -8.24 7.74 7.79
CA ARG A 64 -6.89 7.21 7.51
C ARG A 64 -6.06 8.18 6.65
N MET A 65 -6.12 9.45 7.02
CA MET A 65 -5.37 10.53 6.38
C MET A 65 -4.04 10.76 7.10
N ILE A 66 -2.94 10.76 6.37
CA ILE A 66 -1.62 11.19 6.86
C ILE A 66 -1.21 12.42 6.05
N GLY A 67 -1.26 13.59 6.70
CA GLY A 67 -1.21 14.87 6.00
C GLY A 67 -2.38 14.98 5.03
N ASP A 68 -2.11 15.38 3.78
CA ASP A 68 -3.11 15.53 2.73
C ASP A 68 -3.44 14.23 1.98
N TYR A 69 -2.92 13.08 2.44
CA TYR A 69 -2.95 11.82 1.69
C TYR A 69 -3.76 10.75 2.39
N GLU A 70 -4.65 10.12 1.61
CA GLU A 70 -5.36 8.92 2.05
C GLU A 70 -4.42 7.71 2.04
N CYS A 71 -4.48 6.93 3.11
CA CYS A 71 -3.88 5.61 3.21
C CYS A 71 -4.85 4.51 2.75
N GLY A 72 -4.31 3.42 2.25
CA GLY A 72 -5.04 2.18 2.04
C GLY A 72 -5.25 1.46 3.37
N GLU A 73 -6.09 0.44 3.40
CA GLU A 73 -6.41 -0.30 4.62
C GLU A 73 -6.66 -1.78 4.28
N ASN A 74 -6.00 -2.67 5.02
CA ASN A 74 -6.37 -4.08 5.11
C ASN A 74 -6.80 -4.38 6.55
N LEU A 75 -7.87 -5.14 6.71
CA LEU A 75 -8.41 -5.53 8.02
C LEU A 75 -8.56 -7.05 8.10
N MET A 76 -8.50 -7.59 9.31
CA MET A 76 -8.81 -8.99 9.57
C MET A 76 -9.32 -9.15 10.99
N GLU A 77 -10.33 -10.00 11.18
CA GLU A 77 -10.76 -10.45 12.50
C GLU A 77 -10.35 -11.91 12.74
N ALA A 78 -10.07 -12.24 13.99
CA ALA A 78 -9.77 -13.60 14.42
C ALA A 78 -10.34 -13.85 15.82
N SER A 79 -10.80 -15.08 16.09
CA SER A 79 -11.26 -15.51 17.42
C SER A 79 -10.12 -15.84 18.39
N THR A 80 -8.87 -15.75 17.93
CA THR A 80 -7.66 -15.99 18.71
C THR A 80 -6.55 -15.03 18.28
N ALA A 81 -5.55 -14.84 19.14
CA ALA A 81 -4.34 -14.12 18.79
C ALA A 81 -3.57 -14.88 17.70
N LEU A 82 -3.26 -14.22 16.59
CA LEU A 82 -2.53 -14.77 15.46
C LEU A 82 -1.20 -14.01 15.29
N PRO A 83 -0.10 -14.69 14.94
CA PRO A 83 1.11 -14.00 14.54
C PRO A 83 0.85 -13.20 13.26
N TRP A 84 1.56 -12.09 13.09
CA TRP A 84 1.40 -11.22 11.91
C TRP A 84 1.71 -11.94 10.60
N SER A 85 2.61 -12.91 10.61
CA SER A 85 2.80 -13.84 9.49
C SER A 85 1.52 -14.51 9.03
N ALA A 86 0.65 -15.00 9.93
CA ALA A 86 -0.61 -15.62 9.53
C ALA A 86 -1.57 -14.61 8.89
N VAL A 87 -1.68 -13.41 9.46
CA VAL A 87 -2.55 -12.33 8.98
C VAL A 87 -2.15 -11.87 7.58
N ILE A 88 -0.86 -11.58 7.37
CA ILE A 88 -0.36 -11.10 6.07
C ILE A 88 -0.43 -12.20 5.01
N ASN A 89 -0.15 -13.47 5.39
CA ASN A 89 -0.35 -14.59 4.47
C ASN A 89 -1.81 -14.76 4.07
N ALA A 90 -2.77 -14.55 4.99
CA ALA A 90 -4.20 -14.62 4.68
C ALA A 90 -4.58 -13.56 3.62
N TRP A 91 -4.15 -12.31 3.80
CA TRP A 91 -4.32 -11.23 2.82
C TRP A 91 -3.65 -11.55 1.49
N HIS A 92 -2.41 -12.02 1.50
CA HIS A 92 -1.68 -12.38 0.29
C HIS A 92 -2.30 -13.59 -0.44
N SER A 93 -2.94 -14.51 0.27
CA SER A 93 -3.53 -15.73 -0.30
C SER A 93 -4.61 -15.47 -1.35
N GLU A 94 -5.18 -14.26 -1.38
CA GLU A 94 -6.09 -13.83 -2.42
C GLU A 94 -5.46 -13.81 -3.83
N VAL A 95 -4.13 -13.86 -3.93
CA VAL A 95 -3.40 -14.05 -5.21
C VAL A 95 -3.94 -15.23 -6.02
N LYS A 96 -4.47 -16.28 -5.37
CA LYS A 96 -5.07 -17.45 -6.03
C LYS A 96 -6.30 -17.09 -6.89
N ASN A 97 -6.96 -15.97 -6.59
CA ASN A 97 -8.12 -15.44 -7.32
C ASN A 97 -7.71 -14.33 -8.31
N TYR A 98 -6.46 -13.89 -8.30
CA TYR A 98 -6.01 -12.74 -9.07
C TYR A 98 -5.42 -13.16 -10.42
N GLN A 99 -5.78 -12.45 -11.49
CA GLN A 99 -5.16 -12.53 -12.80
C GLN A 99 -4.65 -11.16 -13.22
N TYR A 100 -3.34 -11.06 -13.46
CA TYR A 100 -2.74 -9.85 -13.99
C TYR A 100 -3.12 -9.65 -15.47
N SER A 101 -3.45 -8.46 -15.95
CA SER A 101 -3.72 -7.19 -15.24
C SER A 101 -5.19 -7.02 -14.86
N ASN A 102 -6.05 -7.98 -15.22
CA ASN A 102 -7.50 -7.82 -15.35
C ASN A 102 -8.30 -7.97 -14.04
N GLY A 103 -7.62 -8.15 -12.90
CA GLY A 103 -8.27 -8.17 -11.59
C GLY A 103 -8.69 -9.59 -11.17
N SER A 104 -9.91 -9.75 -10.66
CA SER A 104 -10.38 -11.04 -10.14
C SER A 104 -10.73 -11.99 -11.27
N ALA A 105 -10.09 -13.16 -11.31
CA ALA A 105 -10.26 -14.18 -12.34
C ALA A 105 -11.60 -14.94 -12.21
N ASN A 106 -12.15 -14.98 -11.00
CA ASN A 106 -13.29 -15.84 -10.64
C ASN A 106 -14.35 -15.11 -9.80
N GLY A 107 -14.29 -13.77 -9.73
CA GLY A 107 -15.16 -12.97 -8.86
C GLY A 107 -14.80 -13.03 -7.37
N GLY A 108 -13.74 -13.76 -6.99
CA GLY A 108 -13.21 -13.77 -5.63
C GLY A 108 -12.60 -12.44 -5.20
N VAL A 109 -12.51 -12.23 -3.89
CA VAL A 109 -11.86 -11.06 -3.30
C VAL A 109 -10.36 -11.09 -3.60
N ILE A 110 -9.83 -9.93 -3.98
CA ILE A 110 -8.42 -9.69 -4.34
C ILE A 110 -7.82 -8.43 -3.72
N GLY A 111 -8.64 -7.63 -3.01
CA GLY A 111 -8.28 -6.28 -2.58
C GLY A 111 -7.16 -6.25 -1.56
N HIS A 112 -7.10 -7.25 -0.68
CA HIS A 112 -6.04 -7.34 0.31
C HIS A 112 -4.71 -7.68 -0.36
N TYR A 113 -4.72 -8.66 -1.26
CA TYR A 113 -3.53 -9.02 -2.04
C TYR A 113 -3.03 -7.82 -2.86
N THR A 114 -3.90 -7.18 -3.64
CA THR A 114 -3.47 -6.06 -4.50
C THR A 114 -2.94 -4.89 -3.69
N GLN A 115 -3.42 -4.66 -2.46
CA GLN A 115 -2.85 -3.65 -1.57
C GLN A 115 -1.46 -4.05 -1.05
N VAL A 116 -1.25 -5.31 -0.65
CA VAL A 116 0.07 -5.82 -0.21
C VAL A 116 1.12 -5.58 -1.30
N VAL A 117 0.75 -5.81 -2.57
CA VAL A 117 1.63 -5.67 -3.73
C VAL A 117 1.40 -4.37 -4.53
N TRP A 118 0.85 -3.32 -3.91
CA TRP A 118 0.62 -2.07 -4.61
C TRP A 118 1.92 -1.27 -4.77
N PHE A 119 2.35 -0.99 -5.99
CA PHE A 119 3.69 -0.49 -6.30
C PHE A 119 4.02 0.83 -5.60
N SER A 120 3.03 1.73 -5.47
CA SER A 120 3.22 3.06 -4.91
C SER A 120 2.98 3.16 -3.40
N SER A 121 2.52 2.09 -2.75
CA SER A 121 2.39 2.02 -1.29
C SER A 121 3.74 1.61 -0.71
N TYR A 122 4.50 2.58 -0.23
CA TYR A 122 5.90 2.40 0.19
C TYR A 122 6.10 2.56 1.70
N GLU A 123 5.04 2.87 2.43
CA GLU A 123 5.04 2.86 3.89
C GLU A 123 3.86 2.05 4.39
N VAL A 124 4.08 1.30 5.47
CA VAL A 124 3.03 0.54 6.15
C VAL A 124 3.15 0.72 7.65
N GLY A 125 2.01 0.81 8.32
CA GLY A 125 1.94 0.76 9.77
C GLY A 125 0.70 -0.02 10.18
N CYS A 126 0.85 -0.88 11.17
CA CYS A 126 -0.17 -1.84 11.54
C CYS A 126 -0.46 -1.80 13.04
N ALA A 127 -1.60 -2.37 13.41
CA ALA A 127 -2.09 -2.43 14.77
C ALA A 127 -2.99 -3.64 14.98
N VAL A 128 -3.13 -4.02 16.24
CA VAL A 128 -4.09 -5.03 16.67
C VAL A 128 -4.80 -4.54 17.93
N ALA A 129 -6.10 -4.80 18.03
CA ALA A 129 -6.89 -4.59 19.23
C ALA A 129 -7.53 -5.90 19.68
N SER A 130 -7.69 -6.07 21.00
CA SER A 130 -8.56 -7.09 21.57
C SER A 130 -9.90 -6.46 21.88
N CYS A 131 -10.90 -6.90 21.16
CA CYS A 131 -12.29 -6.48 21.28
C CYS A 131 -13.06 -7.41 22.22
N GLU A 132 -14.33 -7.08 22.47
CA GLU A 132 -15.24 -7.96 23.21
C GLU A 132 -15.38 -9.34 22.54
N ASN A 133 -15.88 -10.33 23.29
CA ASN A 133 -16.11 -11.70 22.82
C ASN A 133 -14.86 -12.41 22.29
N SER A 134 -13.68 -12.06 22.80
CA SER A 134 -12.38 -12.65 22.41
C SER A 134 -12.03 -12.44 20.92
N ILE A 135 -12.53 -11.37 20.32
CA ILE A 135 -12.19 -11.01 18.94
C ILE A 135 -10.90 -10.20 18.92
N TYR A 136 -9.95 -10.60 18.10
CA TYR A 136 -8.74 -9.86 17.78
C TYR A 136 -8.92 -9.18 16.43
N PHE A 137 -8.84 -7.86 16.40
CA PHE A 137 -9.03 -7.05 15.20
C PHE A 137 -7.70 -6.47 14.74
N TYR A 138 -7.23 -6.92 13.58
CA TYR A 138 -5.96 -6.52 12.96
C TYR A 138 -6.23 -5.50 11.86
N GLY A 139 -5.34 -4.52 11.75
CA GLY A 139 -5.39 -3.53 10.69
C GLY A 139 -4.01 -3.08 10.27
N CYS A 140 -3.80 -2.92 8.96
CA CYS A 140 -2.64 -2.22 8.41
C CYS A 140 -3.11 -1.06 7.55
N HIS A 141 -2.52 0.12 7.76
CA HIS A 141 -2.66 1.27 6.90
C HIS A 141 -1.44 1.40 6.00
N TYR A 142 -1.68 1.69 4.71
CA TYR A 142 -0.68 1.74 3.67
C TYR A 142 -0.57 3.15 3.11
N TYR A 143 0.56 3.80 3.30
CA TYR A 143 0.82 5.12 2.71
C TYR A 143 1.60 4.94 1.40
N ARG A 144 1.08 5.36 0.24
CA ARG A 144 -0.25 5.92 -0.09
C ARG A 144 -1.28 4.82 -0.37
N ALA A 145 -2.57 5.19 -0.47
CA ALA A 145 -3.62 4.25 -0.88
C ALA A 145 -3.36 3.58 -2.23
N GLY A 146 -3.67 2.29 -2.29
CA GLY A 146 -3.70 1.51 -3.52
C GLY A 146 -5.11 1.25 -4.03
N ASN A 147 -5.26 0.19 -4.82
CA ASN A 147 -6.53 -0.35 -5.30
C ASN A 147 -7.38 0.64 -6.11
N PHE A 148 -6.73 1.52 -6.87
CA PHE A 148 -7.43 2.42 -7.78
C PHE A 148 -8.05 1.65 -8.95
N ARG A 149 -9.31 1.98 -9.26
CA ARG A 149 -10.09 1.29 -10.29
C ARG A 149 -9.35 1.32 -11.62
N ARG A 150 -9.25 0.15 -12.27
CA ARG A 150 -8.64 -0.04 -13.59
C ARG A 150 -7.14 0.26 -13.65
N ILE A 151 -6.48 0.41 -12.51
CA ILE A 151 -5.01 0.52 -12.43
C ILE A 151 -4.48 -0.83 -11.91
N PRO A 152 -3.55 -1.48 -12.61
CA PRO A 152 -2.92 -2.69 -12.09
C PRO A 152 -2.09 -2.37 -10.83
N PRO A 153 -1.87 -3.33 -9.93
CA PRO A 153 -1.14 -3.10 -8.70
C PRO A 153 0.33 -2.70 -8.94
N TYR A 154 0.89 -3.01 -10.10
CA TYR A 154 2.24 -2.65 -10.51
C TYR A 154 2.37 -2.70 -12.04
N THR A 155 3.48 -2.17 -12.57
CA THR A 155 3.84 -2.30 -13.98
C THR A 155 4.62 -3.59 -14.19
N ALA A 156 4.14 -4.47 -15.06
CA ALA A 156 4.85 -5.69 -15.42
C ALA A 156 6.11 -5.38 -16.24
N GLY A 157 7.25 -5.94 -15.83
CA GLY A 157 8.53 -5.75 -16.49
C GLY A 157 9.69 -6.38 -15.72
N PRO A 158 10.93 -6.28 -16.24
CA PRO A 158 12.11 -6.70 -15.49
C PRO A 158 12.19 -5.95 -14.15
N PRO A 159 12.54 -6.63 -13.05
CA PRO A 159 12.69 -5.98 -11.76
C PRO A 159 13.54 -4.71 -11.82
N CYS A 160 13.03 -3.63 -11.21
CA CYS A 160 13.68 -2.32 -11.15
C CYS A 160 13.95 -1.61 -12.50
N ALA A 161 13.33 -2.03 -13.61
CA ALA A 161 13.55 -1.37 -14.90
C ALA A 161 13.15 0.13 -14.90
N ASP A 162 12.25 0.54 -14.01
CA ASP A 162 11.82 1.94 -13.85
C ASP A 162 12.62 2.71 -12.79
N CYS A 163 13.64 2.09 -12.18
CA CYS A 163 14.41 2.66 -11.06
C CYS A 163 15.85 2.13 -11.01
N LEU A 164 16.55 2.11 -12.16
CA LEU A 164 17.85 1.47 -12.32
C LEU A 164 18.89 1.89 -11.25
N ASP A 165 18.96 3.19 -10.94
CA ASP A 165 19.92 3.75 -9.98
C ASP A 165 19.43 3.69 -8.51
N ALA A 166 18.24 3.16 -8.27
CA ALA A 166 17.58 3.13 -6.97
C ALA A 166 16.87 1.79 -6.74
N CYS A 167 17.62 0.70 -6.91
CA CYS A 167 17.13 -0.67 -6.74
C CYS A 167 17.80 -1.36 -5.54
N ASP A 168 16.98 -1.96 -4.68
CA ASP A 168 17.40 -2.84 -3.59
C ASP A 168 16.65 -4.16 -3.69
N ASP A 169 17.35 -5.22 -4.12
CA ASP A 169 16.83 -6.58 -4.31
C ASP A 169 15.42 -6.57 -4.95
N LYS A 170 15.33 -6.16 -6.21
CA LYS A 170 14.10 -6.12 -7.02
C LYS A 170 13.05 -5.08 -6.59
N LEU A 171 13.34 -4.23 -5.60
CA LEU A 171 12.45 -3.17 -5.15
C LEU A 171 13.07 -1.78 -5.37
N CYS A 172 12.28 -0.86 -5.89
CA CYS A 172 12.65 0.53 -6.06
C CYS A 172 12.74 1.26 -4.70
N THR A 173 13.67 2.20 -4.54
CA THR A 173 13.89 2.96 -3.30
C THR A 173 13.76 4.47 -3.47
N ASN A 174 13.19 4.91 -4.59
CA ASN A 174 13.06 6.30 -5.04
C ASN A 174 11.58 6.72 -5.17
N PRO A 175 10.78 6.73 -4.09
CA PRO A 175 9.41 7.22 -4.15
C PRO A 175 9.37 8.71 -4.51
N CYS A 176 8.42 9.13 -5.34
CA CYS A 176 8.19 10.56 -5.61
C CYS A 176 7.50 11.21 -4.39
N PRO A 177 8.08 12.26 -3.76
CA PRO A 177 7.51 12.88 -2.56
C PRO A 177 6.22 13.65 -2.87
N TYR A 178 6.02 14.07 -4.11
CA TYR A 178 4.82 14.78 -4.56
C TYR A 178 3.73 13.81 -5.02
N MET A 179 2.51 14.35 -5.17
CA MET A 179 1.36 13.62 -5.72
C MET A 179 0.61 14.41 -6.76
N ASN A 180 0.22 13.71 -7.82
CA ASN A 180 -0.76 14.21 -8.75
C ASN A 180 -2.15 14.18 -8.10
N LYS A 181 -2.89 15.29 -8.23
CA LYS A 181 -4.27 15.37 -7.79
C LYS A 181 -5.18 14.54 -8.70
N TYR A 182 -4.92 14.57 -10.00
CA TYR A 182 -5.72 13.90 -11.03
C TYR A 182 -4.98 12.74 -11.69
N SER A 183 -5.74 11.71 -12.02
CA SER A 183 -5.29 10.51 -12.75
C SER A 183 -4.85 10.83 -14.18
N ASN A 184 -5.43 11.85 -14.82
CA ASN A 184 -5.13 12.26 -16.19
C ASN A 184 -3.95 13.24 -16.32
N CYS A 185 -3.16 13.46 -15.25
CA CYS A 185 -1.98 14.31 -15.28
C CYS A 185 -1.01 14.03 -16.44
N PRO A 186 -0.75 12.76 -16.84
CA PRO A 186 0.06 12.48 -18.02
C PRO A 186 -0.47 13.10 -19.33
N SER A 187 -1.80 13.21 -19.49
CA SER A 187 -2.38 13.89 -20.66
C SER A 187 -2.28 15.41 -20.53
N LEU A 188 -2.55 15.96 -19.34
CA LEU A 188 -2.47 17.40 -19.09
C LEU A 188 -1.06 17.96 -19.33
N GLU A 189 -0.03 17.23 -18.92
CA GLU A 189 1.36 17.63 -19.15
C GLU A 189 1.74 17.57 -20.62
N ARG A 190 1.35 16.52 -21.36
CA ARG A 190 1.60 16.47 -22.82
C ARG A 190 0.92 17.60 -23.59
N GLU A 191 -0.26 18.04 -23.14
CA GLU A 191 -1.07 19.05 -23.85
C GLU A 191 -0.64 20.49 -23.51
N ALA A 192 -0.33 20.78 -22.25
CA ALA A 192 -0.11 22.15 -21.77
C ALA A 192 1.26 22.38 -21.11
N GLY A 193 2.01 21.32 -20.82
CA GLY A 193 3.31 21.35 -20.18
C GLY A 193 3.28 21.80 -18.72
N CYS A 194 4.38 21.55 -18.02
CA CYS A 194 4.55 21.97 -16.62
C CYS A 194 4.72 23.48 -16.42
N GLY A 195 4.91 24.25 -17.49
CA GLY A 195 4.87 25.72 -17.44
C GLY A 195 3.45 26.28 -17.23
N ASN A 196 2.41 25.49 -17.50
CA ASN A 196 1.04 25.88 -17.23
C ASN A 196 0.76 25.87 -15.71
N ARG A 197 0.26 26.99 -15.17
CA ARG A 197 0.00 27.15 -13.72
C ARG A 197 -0.93 26.08 -13.13
N TYR A 198 -1.90 25.60 -13.91
CA TYR A 198 -2.86 24.59 -13.44
C TYR A 198 -2.23 23.20 -13.46
N VAL A 199 -1.49 22.87 -14.52
CA VAL A 199 -0.76 21.59 -14.60
C VAL A 199 0.27 21.49 -13.48
N SER A 200 1.07 22.54 -13.26
CA SER A 200 2.05 22.56 -12.16
C SER A 200 1.39 22.39 -10.79
N ALA A 201 0.26 23.05 -10.55
CA ALA A 201 -0.47 22.94 -9.28
C ALA A 201 -1.19 21.60 -9.09
N TRP A 202 -1.70 20.99 -10.17
CA TRP A 202 -2.50 19.76 -10.10
C TRP A 202 -1.67 18.49 -10.29
N CYS A 203 -0.53 18.59 -10.95
CA CYS A 203 0.34 17.50 -11.33
C CYS A 203 1.79 17.68 -10.85
N PRO A 204 2.02 18.08 -9.59
CA PRO A 204 3.36 18.40 -9.12
C PRO A 204 4.30 17.18 -9.16
N ALA A 205 3.77 15.95 -8.99
CA ALA A 205 4.60 14.76 -9.12
C ALA A 205 5.15 14.59 -10.53
N LEU A 206 4.31 14.77 -11.54
CA LEU A 206 4.76 14.68 -12.92
C LEU A 206 5.73 15.80 -13.31
N CYS A 207 5.57 16.98 -12.72
CA CYS A 207 6.40 18.15 -13.03
C CYS A 207 7.72 18.22 -12.27
N GLN A 208 7.83 17.56 -11.12
CA GLN A 208 9.01 17.68 -10.24
C GLN A 208 9.76 16.37 -10.04
N CYS A 209 9.15 15.22 -10.31
CA CYS A 209 9.80 13.93 -10.23
C CYS A 209 10.23 13.46 -11.63
N HIS A 210 11.53 13.30 -11.82
CA HIS A 210 12.12 12.92 -13.11
C HIS A 210 12.59 11.46 -13.12
N SER A 211 13.10 10.98 -12.00
CA SER A 211 13.64 9.62 -11.86
C SER A 211 12.93 8.81 -10.78
N GLN A 212 11.98 9.39 -10.06
CA GLN A 212 11.27 8.75 -8.97
C GLN A 212 10.01 8.01 -9.44
N ILE A 213 9.60 7.00 -8.69
CA ILE A 213 8.34 6.29 -8.93
C ILE A 213 7.16 7.19 -8.55
N ILE A 214 6.34 7.54 -9.53
CA ILE A 214 5.17 8.41 -9.37
C ILE A 214 3.93 7.57 -9.06
N ALA A 215 3.28 7.86 -7.93
CA ALA A 215 2.00 7.27 -7.58
C ALA A 215 0.88 7.81 -8.50
N PRO A 216 -0.13 6.99 -8.83
CA PRO A 216 -1.29 7.45 -9.60
C PRO A 216 -2.06 8.54 -8.85
N GLY A 217 -2.62 9.49 -9.61
CA GLY A 217 -3.53 10.50 -9.05
C GLY A 217 -4.91 9.89 -8.77
N LYS A 218 -5.60 10.45 -7.77
CA LYS A 218 -6.88 9.89 -7.27
C LYS A 218 -8.12 10.43 -7.99
N LYS A 219 -8.09 11.67 -8.48
CA LYS A 219 -9.26 12.35 -9.05
C LYS A 219 -9.36 12.24 -10.57
#